data_AF-A0A3D6BVV6-F1
#
_entry.id   AF-A0A3D6BVV6-F1
#
_cell.length_a   1.000
_cell.length_b   1.000
_cell.length_c   1.000
_cell.angle_alpha   90.00
_cell.angle_beta   90.00
_cell.angle_gamma   90.00
#
_symmetry.space_group_name_H-M   'P 1'
#
loop_
_entity.id
_entity.type
_entity.pdbx_description
1 polymer ?
#
loop_
_entity_poly.entity_id
_entity_poly.type
_entity_poly.pdbx_seq_one_letter_code
_entity_poly.pdbx_strand_id
1 'polypeptide(L)' 'TGNTSGPHVCYRFWKNGEQVDPFREKLPEAEPISDSLKSRYLEYIAPIKVQLDQIEFEAKTPSDRLITQVN' A
#
# COMPACT_ATOMS: atom_id res chain seq x y z
N THR A 1 14.23 -4.89 15.01
CA THR A 1 15.27 -4.56 14.02
C THR A 1 16.46 -5.49 14.25
N GLY A 2 17.20 -5.87 13.20
CA GLY A 2 18.27 -6.87 13.26
C GLY A 2 19.48 -6.49 12.41
N ASN A 3 20.45 -7.40 12.26
CA ASN A 3 21.66 -7.15 11.48
C ASN A 3 21.33 -6.92 9.99
N THR A 4 21.76 -5.79 9.44
CA THR A 4 21.56 -5.40 8.04
C THR A 4 22.70 -4.49 7.57
N SER A 5 23.05 -4.55 6.29
CA SER A 5 24.04 -3.67 5.66
C SER A 5 23.50 -2.30 5.26
N GLY A 6 22.21 -2.03 5.48
CA GLY A 6 21.59 -0.73 5.20
C GLY A 6 20.07 -0.70 5.33
N PRO A 7 19.45 0.48 5.17
CA PRO A 7 18.00 0.64 5.24
C PRO A 7 17.31 -0.09 4.09
N HIS A 8 16.49 -1.07 4.42
CA HIS A 8 15.64 -1.78 3.46
C HIS A 8 14.42 -2.36 4.18
N VAL A 9 13.44 -2.85 3.41
CA VAL A 9 12.29 -3.59 3.93
C VAL A 9 12.48 -5.07 3.61
N CYS A 10 12.56 -5.91 4.64
CA CYS A 10 12.58 -7.36 4.47
C CYS A 10 11.19 -7.86 4.07
N TYR A 11 11.01 -8.21 2.79
CA TYR A 11 9.79 -8.85 2.31
C TYR A 11 10.01 -10.34 2.06
N ARG A 12 9.20 -11.20 2.67
CA ARG A 12 9.31 -12.67 2.59
C ARG A 12 7.94 -13.28 2.28
N PHE A 13 7.93 -14.25 1.39
CA PHE A 13 6.73 -14.98 1.01
C PHE A 13 6.70 -16.33 1.68
N TRP A 14 5.54 -16.67 2.24
CA TRP A 14 5.30 -17.95 2.88
C TRP A 14 4.10 -18.63 2.23
N LYS A 15 4.23 -19.92 1.96
CA LYS A 15 3.15 -20.76 1.44
C LYS A 15 3.19 -22.06 2.21
N ASN A 16 2.06 -22.43 2.82
CA ASN A 16 1.94 -23.65 3.62
C ASN A 16 3.00 -23.80 4.73
N GLY A 17 3.47 -22.68 5.30
CA GLY A 17 4.47 -22.69 6.37
C GLY A 17 5.93 -22.73 5.91
N GLU A 18 6.21 -22.64 4.60
CA GLU A 18 7.56 -22.59 4.05
C GLU A 18 7.84 -21.28 3.32
N GLN A 19 9.08 -20.79 3.40
CA GLN A 19 9.51 -19.60 2.67
C GLN A 19 9.74 -19.95 1.19
N VAL A 20 9.10 -19.21 0.28
CA VAL A 20 9.13 -19.46 -1.17
C VAL A 20 9.70 -18.27 -1.95
N ASP A 21 10.20 -18.54 -3.15
CA ASP A 21 10.63 -17.51 -4.11
C ASP A 21 9.39 -16.91 -4.81
N PRO A 22 9.07 -15.63 -4.59
CA PRO A 22 7.86 -15.01 -5.14
C PRO A 22 7.82 -14.97 -6.67
N PHE A 23 8.95 -14.95 -7.36
CA PHE A 23 8.97 -14.86 -8.82
C PHE A 23 8.74 -16.22 -9.49
N ARG A 24 8.83 -17.31 -8.72
CA ARG A 24 8.63 -18.67 -9.19
C ARG A 24 7.24 -19.20 -8.83
N GLU A 25 6.54 -18.53 -7.93
CA GLU A 25 5.17 -18.87 -7.54
C GLU A 25 4.16 -18.20 -8.47
N LYS A 26 3.21 -18.99 -8.99
CA LYS A 26 2.05 -18.43 -9.68
C LYS A 26 1.08 -17.86 -8.64
N LEU A 27 1.18 -16.57 -8.39
CA LEU A 27 0.25 -15.86 -7.53
C LEU A 27 -1.12 -15.74 -8.22
N PRO A 28 -2.23 -15.91 -7.50
CA PRO A 28 -3.54 -15.65 -8.07
C PRO A 28 -3.63 -14.16 -8.41
N GLU A 29 -3.95 -13.86 -9.67
CA GLU A 29 -4.38 -12.52 -10.03
C GLU A 29 -5.77 -12.27 -9.42
N ALA A 30 -6.01 -11.04 -8.97
CA ALA A 30 -7.35 -10.67 -8.56
C ALA A 30 -8.28 -10.72 -9.79
N GLU A 31 -9.45 -11.34 -9.64
CA GLU A 31 -10.45 -11.29 -10.69
C GLU A 31 -10.88 -9.84 -10.94
N PRO A 32 -10.94 -9.39 -12.20
CA PRO A 32 -11.40 -8.05 -12.50
C PRO A 32 -12.88 -7.90 -12.11
N ILE A 33 -13.22 -6.74 -11.55
CA ILE A 33 -14.62 -6.37 -11.33
C ILE A 33 -15.37 -6.40 -12.67
N SER A 34 -16.56 -6.99 -12.70
CA SER A 34 -17.38 -6.99 -13.92
C SER A 34 -17.71 -5.56 -14.37
N ASP A 35 -17.85 -5.35 -15.68
CA ASP A 35 -18.09 -4.01 -16.25
C ASP A 35 -19.33 -3.33 -15.67
N SER A 36 -20.39 -4.10 -15.43
CA SER A 36 -21.63 -3.59 -14.82
C SER A 36 -21.41 -3.05 -13.40
N LEU A 37 -20.66 -3.79 -12.57
CA LEU A 37 -20.33 -3.40 -11.21
C LEU A 37 -19.34 -2.23 -11.19
N LYS A 38 -18.42 -2.18 -12.16
CA LYS A 38 -17.46 -1.09 -12.32
C LYS A 38 -18.17 0.23 -12.59
N SER A 39 -19.09 0.29 -13.55
CA SER A 39 -19.85 1.50 -13.85
C SER A 39 -20.63 1.99 -12.64
N ARG A 40 -21.35 1.08 -11.96
CA ARG A 40 -22.09 1.41 -10.73
C ARG A 40 -21.18 1.93 -9.62
N TYR A 41 -20.01 1.31 -9.43
CA TYR A 41 -19.04 1.74 -8.44
C TYR A 41 -18.50 3.15 -8.75
N LEU A 42 -18.18 3.42 -10.01
CA LEU A 42 -17.65 4.71 -10.44
C LEU A 42 -18.66 5.85 -10.26
N GLU A 43 -19.94 5.60 -10.56
CA GLU A 43 -21.02 6.56 -10.28
C GLU A 43 -21.19 6.79 -8.78
N TYR A 44 -21.11 5.73 -7.97
CA TYR A 44 -21.26 5.80 -6.53
C TYR A 44 -20.11 6.57 -5.85
N ILE A 45 -18.87 6.35 -6.27
CA ILE A 45 -17.69 6.97 -5.64
C ILE A 45 -17.47 8.42 -6.08
N ALA A 46 -18.01 8.84 -7.23
CA ALA A 46 -17.81 10.19 -7.78
C ALA A 46 -18.09 11.33 -6.76
N PRO A 47 -19.26 11.40 -6.09
CA PRO A 47 -19.50 12.46 -5.11
C PRO A 47 -18.62 12.34 -3.86
N ILE A 48 -18.31 11.12 -3.41
CA ILE A 48 -17.45 10.88 -2.23
C ILE A 48 -16.03 11.37 -2.53
N LYS A 49 -15.53 11.11 -3.73
CA LYS A 49 -14.22 11.59 -4.18
C LYS A 49 -14.14 13.11 -4.17
N VAL A 50 -15.17 13.80 -4.65
CA VAL A 50 -15.24 15.28 -4.60
C VAL A 50 -15.15 15.78 -3.16
N GLN A 51 -15.88 15.17 -2.24
CA GLN A 51 -15.84 15.54 -0.81
C GLN A 51 -14.44 15.34 -0.20
N LEU A 52 -13.79 14.21 -0.52
CA LEU A 52 -12.44 13.90 -0.03
C LEU A 52 -11.38 14.83 -0.62
N ASP A 53 -11.48 15.14 -1.91
CA ASP A 53 -10.54 16.01 -2.62
C ASP A 53 -10.62 17.47 -2.10
N GLN A 54 -11.73 17.86 -1.45
CA GLN A 54 -11.91 19.17 -0.81
C GLN A 54 -11.36 19.26 0.61
N ILE A 55 -10.89 18.16 1.19
CA ILE A 55 -10.31 18.17 2.53
C ILE A 55 -8.91 18.79 2.41
N GLU A 56 -8.75 19.99 2.97
CA GLU A 56 -7.45 20.62 3.12
C GLU A 56 -6.63 19.82 4.14
N PHE A 57 -5.44 19.39 3.73
CA PHE A 57 -4.48 18.77 4.63
C PHE A 57 -3.40 19.79 4.95
N GLU A 58 -3.09 19.96 6.24
CA GLU A 58 -1.89 20.70 6.62
C GLU A 58 -0.67 19.98 6.06
N ALA A 59 0.01 20.63 5.10
CA ALA A 59 1.28 20.15 4.62
C ALA A 59 2.25 20.15 5.80
N LYS A 60 2.54 18.98 6.37
CA LYS A 60 3.66 18.83 7.29
C LYS A 60 4.90 19.30 6.53
N THR A 61 5.40 20.47 6.92
CA THR A 61 6.69 20.94 6.43
C THR A 61 7.75 19.90 6.83
N PRO A 62 8.83 19.74 6.04
CA PRO A 62 9.92 18.82 6.38
C PRO A 62 10.55 19.04 7.77
N SER A 63 10.24 20.16 8.44
CA SER A 63 10.72 20.49 9.79
C SER A 63 10.22 19.52 10.87
N ASP A 64 9.20 18.70 10.60
CA ASP A 64 8.59 17.78 11.56
C ASP A 64 9.29 16.40 11.61
N ARG A 65 10.46 16.25 10.99
CA ARG A 65 11.29 15.03 11.02
C ARG A 65 12.72 15.29 11.47
N LEU A 66 12.95 15.46 12.77
CA LEU A 66 14.22 15.10 13.41
C LEU A 66 13.99 14.56 14.83
N ILE A 67 13.33 13.40 14.94
CA ILE A 67 13.43 12.51 16.10
C ILE A 67 13.69 11.07 15.65
N THR A 68 14.71 10.88 14.81
CA THR A 68 15.39 9.58 14.70
C THR A 68 16.89 9.74 14.93
N GLN A 69 17.25 10.60 15.89
CA GLN A 69 18.51 10.49 16.60
C GLN A 69 18.18 10.24 18.07
N VAL A 70 17.98 8.98 18.43
CA VAL A 70 18.14 8.55 19.81
C VAL A 70 18.88 7.21 19.78
N ASN A 71 20.16 7.33 20.15
CA ASN A 71 21.11 6.31 20.63
C ASN A 71 21.50 5.16 19.71
#